data_AF-A0A7W2D811-F1
#
_entry.id   AF-A0A7W2D811-F1
#
_cell.length_a   1.000
_cell.length_b   1.000
_cell.length_c   1.000
_cell.angle_alpha   90.00
_cell.angle_beta   90.00
_cell.angle_gamma   90.00
#
_symmetry.space_group_name_H-M   'P 1'
#
loop_
_entity.id
_entity.type
_entity.pdbx_description
1 polymer ?
#
loop_
_entity_poly.entity_id
_entity_poly.type
_entity_poly.pdbx_seq_one_letter_code
_entity_poly.pdbx_strand_id
1 'polypeptide(L)'
;MLASDRRTVALRADRQGAAEHGHRITAAIACHVARAGGTVDQLTQLLLHPEHEGGRHARNIALRSGQRRALDYIHRVWANATEAVSTTRALGSRHDAYEFLAALRDRIETTPWRGERGRTALRVLRAHLTFAEIAGGPLHHASERQTAEEAGISRTTLRAVYDTVLKPQGWLRRLRVGHNRDGSTWYLDYDTVPGQGAPAPLSRFRTTQFPPDPALEEWTTPETGAAADIDSTVLGRLMGHDAFAHHGLGGAALMIISALRQRPNQTVSELVGTSSVSRATAYRTLKRLADHRLVRHTGETWALAPRALEGFGDGLPGADTGRAAAAAQGWDKVAEQHGTAGVAARRKALHAVERAAYREVLDRLAEHRSKAVVIVRDGRRVLVPAPRPDELPPTWHAPDGHVLDPVTGRPASDWRVATDGRLILITPADQRSYDELAAAHAEALSEWESVA
;
A
#
# COMPACT_ATOMS: atom_id res chain seq x y z
N MET A 1 58.56 -23.88 24.14
CA MET A 1 58.55 -22.69 23.26
C MET A 1 57.45 -22.86 22.22
N LEU A 2 56.79 -21.74 21.85
CA LEU A 2 55.75 -21.57 20.80
C LEU A 2 54.35 -22.07 21.22
N ALA A 3 53.51 -21.23 21.83
CA ALA A 3 52.63 -20.21 21.22
C ALA A 3 51.59 -20.84 20.27
N SER A 4 50.36 -21.04 20.77
CA SER A 4 49.18 -21.22 19.91
C SER A 4 48.22 -20.06 20.14
N ASP A 5 48.14 -19.26 19.09
CA ASP A 5 47.40 -18.02 18.91
C ASP A 5 45.93 -18.18 19.35
N ARG A 6 45.54 -17.50 20.43
CA ARG A 6 44.14 -17.37 20.85
C ARG A 6 43.42 -16.45 19.86
N ARG A 7 42.85 -17.03 18.81
CA ARG A 7 41.81 -16.37 18.03
C ARG A 7 40.43 -16.73 18.58
N THR A 8 39.93 -15.85 19.45
CA THR A 8 38.53 -15.79 19.85
C THR A 8 37.68 -15.32 18.66
N VAL A 9 36.75 -16.16 18.19
CA VAL A 9 35.68 -15.75 17.27
C VAL A 9 34.38 -15.70 18.07
N ALA A 10 33.92 -14.50 18.40
CA ALA A 10 32.64 -14.26 19.05
C ALA A 10 31.52 -14.26 17.99
N LEU A 11 30.52 -15.13 18.18
CA LEU A 11 29.29 -15.14 17.37
C LEU A 11 28.49 -13.85 17.60
N ARG A 12 28.23 -13.13 16.51
CA ARG A 12 27.37 -11.94 16.47
C ARG A 12 25.92 -12.45 16.49
N ALA A 13 25.30 -12.46 17.68
CA ALA A 13 23.87 -12.73 17.83
C ALA A 13 23.05 -11.90 16.83
N ASP A 14 21.84 -12.37 16.48
CA ASP A 14 20.87 -11.72 15.59
C ASP A 14 20.33 -10.40 16.17
N ARG A 15 21.26 -9.46 16.36
CA ARG A 15 21.09 -8.15 16.96
C ARG A 15 20.28 -7.24 16.04
N GLN A 16 20.17 -7.59 14.76
CA GLN A 16 19.52 -6.77 13.75
C GLN A 16 18.00 -6.80 13.90
N GLY A 17 17.39 -8.00 14.03
CA GLY A 17 15.94 -8.12 14.22
C GLY A 17 15.45 -7.51 15.54
N ALA A 18 16.18 -7.74 16.64
CA ALA A 18 15.87 -7.15 17.95
C ALA A 18 16.06 -5.62 17.97
N ALA A 19 17.09 -5.11 17.28
CA ALA A 19 17.29 -3.68 17.13
C ALA A 19 16.20 -3.03 16.26
N GLU A 20 15.76 -3.68 15.18
CA GLU A 20 14.69 -3.19 14.32
C GLU A 20 13.33 -3.19 15.01
N HIS A 21 13.03 -4.20 15.83
CA HIS A 21 11.83 -4.22 16.66
C HIS A 21 11.87 -3.13 17.74
N GLY A 22 12.98 -3.02 18.47
CA GLY A 22 13.19 -1.96 19.46
C GLY A 22 13.07 -0.56 18.86
N HIS A 23 13.63 -0.36 17.65
CA HIS A 23 13.49 0.90 16.91
C HIS A 23 12.05 1.22 16.55
N ARG A 24 11.26 0.23 16.09
CA ARG A 24 9.83 0.42 15.78
C ARG A 24 9.02 0.84 17.00
N ILE A 25 9.28 0.24 18.15
CA ILE A 25 8.63 0.61 19.41
C ILE A 25 8.99 2.05 19.80
N THR A 26 10.29 2.40 19.79
CA THR A 26 10.72 3.78 20.06
C THR A 26 10.07 4.78 19.11
N ALA A 27 9.99 4.46 17.82
CA ALA A 27 9.37 5.32 16.83
C ALA A 27 7.85 5.48 17.06
N ALA A 28 7.14 4.42 17.44
CA ALA A 28 5.72 4.49 17.76
C ALA A 28 5.46 5.41 18.98
N ILE A 29 6.27 5.28 20.03
CA ILE A 29 6.20 6.13 21.22
C ILE A 29 6.50 7.58 20.86
N ALA A 30 7.55 7.83 20.06
CA ALA A 30 7.87 9.17 19.60
C ALA A 30 6.73 9.81 18.80
N CYS A 31 6.07 9.05 17.92
CA CYS A 31 4.88 9.52 17.19
C CYS A 31 3.71 9.82 18.13
N HIS A 32 3.50 9.01 19.17
CA HIS A 32 2.46 9.25 20.16
C HIS A 32 2.72 10.54 20.95
N VAL A 33 3.94 10.71 21.49
CA VAL A 33 4.34 11.94 22.21
C VAL A 33 4.20 13.18 21.31
N ALA A 34 4.63 13.10 20.06
CA ALA A 34 4.49 14.20 19.11
C ALA A 34 3.00 14.54 18.82
N ARG A 35 2.12 13.54 18.73
CA ARG A 35 0.67 13.75 18.53
C ARG A 35 -0.02 14.33 19.76
N ALA A 36 0.46 14.00 20.96
CA ALA A 36 -0.02 14.58 22.21
C ALA A 36 0.51 16.02 22.46
N GLY A 37 1.28 16.59 21.53
CA GLY A 37 1.86 17.93 21.68
C GLY A 37 3.08 17.99 22.60
N GLY A 38 3.71 16.85 22.88
CA GLY A 38 4.89 16.77 23.73
C GLY A 38 6.18 17.28 23.09
N THR A 39 7.28 17.23 23.85
CA THR A 39 8.61 17.71 23.45
C THR A 39 9.64 16.59 23.36
N VAL A 40 10.77 16.86 22.70
CA VAL A 40 11.92 15.93 22.64
C VAL A 40 12.47 15.61 24.04
N ASP A 41 12.40 16.56 24.97
CA ASP A 41 12.88 16.37 26.34
C ASP A 41 11.97 15.40 27.11
N GLN A 42 10.65 15.54 26.94
CA GLN A 42 9.67 14.60 27.51
C GLN A 42 9.85 13.18 26.93
N LEU A 43 10.06 13.07 25.62
CA LEU A 43 10.39 11.79 24.99
C LEU A 43 11.69 11.19 25.54
N THR A 44 12.71 12.03 25.74
CA THR A 44 14.02 11.61 26.27
C THR A 44 13.89 11.09 27.70
N GLN A 45 13.15 11.78 28.57
CA GLN A 45 12.86 11.34 29.93
C GLN A 45 12.12 9.99 29.90
N LEU A 46 11.07 9.86 29.09
CA LEU A 46 10.28 8.64 28.96
C LEU A 46 11.11 7.43 28.50
N LEU A 47 11.93 7.59 27.45
CA LEU A 47 12.71 6.49 26.89
C LEU A 47 13.91 6.09 27.76
N LEU A 48 14.44 7.00 28.56
CA LEU A 48 15.56 6.72 29.47
C LEU A 48 15.11 6.31 30.88
N HIS A 49 13.81 6.37 31.18
CA HIS A 49 13.26 5.90 32.44
C HIS A 49 13.57 4.40 32.64
N PRO A 50 14.18 3.98 33.77
CA PRO A 50 14.67 2.61 33.95
C PRO A 50 13.61 1.53 33.73
N GLU A 51 12.37 1.81 34.14
CA GLU A 51 11.25 0.85 34.13
C GLU A 51 10.39 0.93 32.86
N HIS A 52 10.60 1.93 32.00
CA HIS A 52 9.76 2.07 30.80
C HIS A 52 10.22 1.10 29.70
N GLU A 53 9.47 0.02 29.46
CA GLU A 53 9.87 -1.04 28.55
C GLU A 53 10.06 -0.59 27.10
N GLY A 54 9.25 0.37 26.65
CA GLY A 54 9.39 0.98 25.33
C GLY A 54 10.72 1.71 25.10
N GLY A 55 11.43 2.05 26.17
CA GLY A 55 12.74 2.71 26.17
C GLY A 55 13.93 1.74 26.19
N ARG A 56 13.69 0.43 26.34
CA ARG A 56 14.74 -0.60 26.49
C ARG A 56 15.80 -0.53 25.39
N HIS A 57 15.39 -0.23 24.15
CA HIS A 57 16.33 -0.07 23.03
C HIS A 57 17.24 1.16 23.18
N ALA A 58 16.68 2.32 23.54
CA ALA A 58 17.45 3.54 23.76
C ALA A 58 18.42 3.40 24.96
N ARG A 59 17.97 2.78 26.06
CA ARG A 59 18.84 2.46 27.21
C ARG A 59 19.95 1.49 26.84
N ASN A 60 19.67 0.48 26.02
CA ASN A 60 20.70 -0.42 25.50
C ASN A 60 21.74 0.29 24.63
N ILE A 61 21.35 1.31 23.84
CA ILE A 61 22.29 2.17 23.13
C ILE A 61 23.13 2.97 24.13
N ALA A 62 22.52 3.52 25.18
CA ALA A 62 23.20 4.30 26.21
C ALA A 62 24.27 3.47 26.94
N LEU A 63 23.92 2.26 27.34
CA LEU A 63 24.82 1.32 28.03
C LEU A 63 25.97 0.85 27.13
N ARG A 64 25.71 0.60 25.84
CA ARG A 64 26.71 0.04 24.91
C ARG A 64 27.59 1.08 24.23
N SER A 65 27.03 2.25 23.95
CA SER A 65 27.61 3.26 23.06
C SER A 65 27.71 4.65 23.70
N GLY A 66 27.34 4.76 24.99
CA GLY A 66 27.38 5.99 25.77
C GLY A 66 26.11 6.83 25.63
N GLN A 67 25.87 7.65 26.67
CA GLN A 67 24.69 8.49 26.80
C GLN A 67 24.48 9.42 25.60
N ARG A 68 25.55 10.08 25.12
CA ARG A 68 25.50 11.00 23.97
C ARG A 68 24.91 10.32 22.73
N ARG A 69 25.31 9.07 22.46
CA ARG A 69 24.84 8.33 21.27
C ARG A 69 23.39 7.89 21.37
N ALA A 70 22.89 7.65 22.59
CA ALA A 70 21.48 7.39 22.83
C ALA A 70 20.64 8.66 22.62
N LEU A 71 21.12 9.81 23.09
CA LEU A 71 20.47 11.10 22.85
C LEU A 71 20.41 11.44 21.35
N ASP A 72 21.52 11.31 20.63
CA ASP A 72 21.54 11.50 19.17
C ASP A 72 20.54 10.59 18.44
N TYR A 73 20.42 9.34 18.90
CA TYR A 73 19.44 8.39 18.39
C TYR A 73 18.00 8.86 18.67
N ILE A 74 17.69 9.27 19.90
CA ILE A 74 16.36 9.75 20.30
C ILE A 74 15.99 11.01 19.50
N HIS A 75 16.91 11.97 19.35
CA HIS A 75 16.69 13.20 18.58
C HIS A 75 16.36 12.90 17.11
N ARG A 76 17.05 11.93 16.50
CA ARG A 76 16.75 11.51 15.12
C ARG A 76 15.39 10.83 15.01
N VAL A 77 15.03 9.97 15.98
CA VAL A 77 13.70 9.34 16.00
C VAL A 77 12.62 10.38 16.20
N TRP A 78 12.85 11.37 17.07
CA TRP A 78 11.96 12.50 17.29
C TRP A 78 11.74 13.30 16.01
N ALA A 79 12.81 13.71 15.32
CA ALA A 79 12.71 14.47 14.08
C ALA A 79 11.85 13.74 13.02
N ASN A 80 12.09 12.43 12.85
CA ASN A 80 11.31 11.60 11.93
C ASN A 80 9.85 11.46 12.39
N ALA A 81 9.59 11.34 13.69
CA ALA A 81 8.25 11.24 14.25
C ALA A 81 7.47 12.55 14.08
N THR A 82 8.08 13.70 14.39
CA THR A 82 7.46 15.01 14.19
C THR A 82 7.17 15.28 12.72
N GLU A 83 8.08 14.92 11.80
CA GLU A 83 7.83 14.98 10.37
C GLU A 83 6.67 14.07 9.94
N ALA A 84 6.65 12.81 10.40
CA ALA A 84 5.56 11.88 10.10
C ALA A 84 4.21 12.36 10.65
N VAL A 85 4.20 12.95 11.85
CA VAL A 85 2.98 13.47 12.49
C VAL A 85 2.49 14.73 11.79
N SER A 86 3.37 15.67 11.44
CA SER A 86 2.97 16.90 10.72
C SER A 86 2.46 16.60 9.30
N THR A 87 2.88 15.47 8.72
CA THR A 87 2.47 15.02 7.40
C THR A 87 1.37 13.96 7.41
N THR A 88 0.74 13.65 8.56
CA THR A 88 -0.35 12.66 8.60
C THR A 88 -1.51 13.13 9.47
N ARG A 89 -2.73 12.75 9.09
CA ARG A 89 -3.92 13.06 9.88
C ARG A 89 -4.01 12.14 11.09
N ALA A 90 -4.48 12.67 12.21
CA ALA A 90 -4.86 11.87 13.35
C ALA A 90 -6.23 11.22 13.09
N LEU A 91 -6.30 9.90 13.23
CA LEU A 91 -7.54 9.14 13.18
C LEU A 91 -7.69 8.52 14.57
N GLY A 92 -8.79 8.85 15.26
CA GLY A 92 -9.05 8.40 16.63
C GLY A 92 -9.65 7.00 16.69
N SER A 93 -10.27 6.55 15.60
CA SER A 93 -10.90 5.23 15.51
C SER A 93 -10.81 4.60 14.12
N ARG A 94 -11.10 3.30 14.04
CA ARG A 94 -11.27 2.59 12.76
C ARG A 94 -12.48 3.12 11.97
N HIS A 95 -13.51 3.61 12.66
CA HIS A 95 -14.66 4.23 12.02
C HIS A 95 -14.26 5.54 11.31
N ASP A 96 -13.45 6.38 11.96
CA ASP A 96 -12.91 7.62 11.37
C ASP A 96 -12.09 7.32 10.11
N ALA A 97 -11.36 6.20 10.11
CA ALA A 97 -10.60 5.76 8.94
C ALA A 97 -11.51 5.40 7.75
N TYR A 98 -12.65 4.74 8.00
CA TYR A 98 -13.62 4.44 6.95
C TYR A 98 -14.35 5.68 6.45
N GLU A 99 -14.77 6.58 7.33
CA GLU A 99 -15.35 7.89 6.97
C GLU A 99 -14.38 8.70 6.11
N PHE A 100 -13.09 8.73 6.50
CA PHE A 100 -12.05 9.38 5.70
C PHE A 100 -11.91 8.78 4.30
N LEU A 101 -11.89 7.45 4.19
CA LEU A 101 -11.78 6.78 2.90
C LEU A 101 -13.04 6.96 2.03
N ALA A 102 -14.23 7.06 2.65
CA ALA A 102 -15.47 7.41 1.96
C ALA A 102 -15.42 8.85 1.43
N ALA A 103 -15.06 9.83 2.25
CA ALA A 103 -14.90 11.22 1.82
C ALA A 103 -13.84 11.37 0.72
N LEU A 104 -12.73 10.63 0.82
CA LEU A 104 -11.71 10.58 -0.23
C LEU A 104 -12.28 10.00 -1.53
N ARG A 105 -13.11 8.95 -1.46
CA ARG A 105 -13.78 8.38 -2.63
C ARG A 105 -14.70 9.41 -3.29
N ASP A 106 -15.56 10.06 -2.53
CA ASP A 106 -16.47 11.10 -3.03
C ASP A 106 -15.69 12.24 -3.70
N ARG A 107 -14.55 12.62 -3.09
CA ARG A 107 -13.66 13.63 -3.65
C ARG A 107 -13.03 13.19 -4.97
N ILE A 108 -12.64 11.92 -5.10
CA ILE A 108 -12.12 11.34 -6.35
C ILE A 108 -13.21 11.34 -7.43
N GLU A 109 -14.43 10.97 -7.08
CA GLU A 109 -15.57 10.85 -7.99
C GLU A 109 -16.04 12.20 -8.54
N THR A 110 -15.88 13.25 -7.74
CA THR A 110 -16.26 14.63 -8.12
C THR A 110 -15.13 15.41 -8.82
N THR A 111 -13.89 14.90 -8.77
CA THR A 111 -12.72 15.58 -9.38
C THR A 111 -12.69 15.40 -10.90
N PRO A 112 -12.51 16.48 -11.68
CA PRO A 112 -12.41 16.37 -13.14
C PRO A 112 -11.06 15.81 -13.60
N TRP A 113 -11.01 14.52 -13.94
CA TRP A 113 -9.81 13.81 -14.41
C TRP A 113 -9.53 14.01 -15.90
N ARG A 114 -9.16 15.24 -16.27
CA ARG A 114 -9.02 15.66 -17.68
C ARG A 114 -7.82 14.99 -18.39
N GLY A 115 -8.04 14.63 -19.66
CA GLY A 115 -7.01 14.08 -20.54
C GLY A 115 -6.56 12.66 -20.20
N GLU A 116 -5.60 12.12 -20.96
CA GLU A 116 -5.09 10.75 -20.76
C GLU A 116 -4.36 10.58 -19.43
N ARG A 117 -3.55 11.59 -19.05
CA ARG A 117 -2.81 11.58 -17.78
C ARG A 117 -3.74 11.61 -16.57
N GLY A 118 -4.78 12.43 -16.59
CA GLY A 118 -5.79 12.48 -15.51
C GLY A 118 -6.53 11.15 -15.37
N ARG A 119 -7.01 10.59 -16.49
CA ARG A 119 -7.66 9.26 -16.48
C ARG A 119 -6.75 8.15 -15.98
N THR A 120 -5.46 8.20 -16.31
CA THR A 120 -4.47 7.25 -15.79
C THR A 120 -4.24 7.44 -14.29
N ALA A 121 -4.17 8.70 -13.83
CA ALA A 121 -4.04 9.04 -12.42
C ALA A 121 -5.22 8.53 -11.58
N LEU A 122 -6.44 8.68 -12.07
CA LEU A 122 -7.64 8.10 -11.45
C LEU A 122 -7.54 6.59 -11.27
N ARG A 123 -7.11 5.84 -12.30
CA ARG A 123 -6.94 4.37 -12.20
C ARG A 123 -5.94 3.99 -11.11
N VAL A 124 -4.81 4.69 -11.06
CA VAL A 124 -3.77 4.48 -10.04
C VAL A 124 -4.29 4.82 -8.65
N LEU A 125 -5.00 5.93 -8.51
CA LEU A 125 -5.55 6.38 -7.23
C LEU A 125 -6.64 5.41 -6.74
N ARG A 126 -7.47 4.88 -7.64
CA ARG A 126 -8.46 3.84 -7.31
C ARG A 126 -7.79 2.55 -6.82
N ALA A 127 -6.68 2.13 -7.45
CA ALA A 127 -5.91 0.97 -6.96
C ALA A 127 -5.37 1.21 -5.54
N HIS A 128 -4.83 2.39 -5.25
CA HIS A 128 -4.39 2.75 -3.90
C HIS A 128 -5.54 2.81 -2.90
N LEU A 129 -6.70 3.32 -3.29
CA LEU A 129 -7.90 3.35 -2.46
C LEU A 129 -8.34 1.93 -2.07
N THR A 130 -8.31 0.98 -3.02
CA THR A 130 -8.57 -0.45 -2.72
C THR A 130 -7.54 -1.02 -1.72
N PHE A 131 -6.26 -0.70 -1.86
CA PHE A 131 -5.25 -1.15 -0.88
C PHE A 131 -5.44 -0.52 0.50
N ALA A 132 -5.85 0.74 0.56
CA ALA A 132 -6.16 1.43 1.80
C ALA A 132 -7.41 0.86 2.50
N GLU A 133 -8.45 0.54 1.73
CA GLU A 133 -9.66 -0.14 2.22
C GLU A 133 -9.32 -1.50 2.83
N ILE A 134 -8.48 -2.30 2.15
CA ILE A 134 -8.00 -3.60 2.66
C ILE A 134 -7.15 -3.42 3.93
N ALA A 135 -6.30 -2.40 3.97
CA ALA A 135 -5.48 -2.08 5.14
C ALA A 135 -6.28 -1.50 6.31
N GLY A 136 -7.53 -1.07 6.08
CA GLY A 136 -8.39 -0.45 7.09
C GLY A 136 -8.05 1.01 7.40
N GLY A 137 -7.37 1.71 6.48
CA GLY A 137 -7.01 3.12 6.65
C GLY A 137 -6.12 3.68 5.54
N PRO A 138 -5.84 5.00 5.54
CA PRO A 138 -5.09 5.68 4.48
C PRO A 138 -3.64 5.22 4.35
N LEU A 139 -3.05 4.73 5.45
CA LEU A 139 -1.73 4.12 5.47
C LEU A 139 -1.80 2.67 4.97
N HIS A 140 -1.09 2.36 3.90
CA HIS A 140 -1.10 1.01 3.33
C HIS A 140 0.23 0.66 2.67
N HIS A 141 0.42 -0.64 2.41
CA HIS A 141 1.60 -1.16 1.72
C HIS A 141 1.24 -1.59 0.30
N ALA A 142 2.01 -1.11 -0.67
CA ALA A 142 1.85 -1.52 -2.06
C ALA A 142 3.18 -1.47 -2.81
N SER A 143 3.47 -2.52 -3.60
CA SER A 143 4.58 -2.50 -4.54
C SER A 143 4.15 -1.83 -5.85
N GLU A 144 5.08 -1.15 -6.54
CA GLU A 144 4.79 -0.52 -7.83
C GLU A 144 4.25 -1.52 -8.88
N ARG A 145 4.70 -2.78 -8.82
CA ARG A 145 4.21 -3.82 -9.74
C ARG A 145 2.76 -4.19 -9.45
N GLN A 146 2.44 -4.43 -8.18
CA GLN A 146 1.09 -4.73 -7.73
C GLN A 146 0.14 -3.57 -8.06
N THR A 147 0.54 -2.33 -7.82
CA THR A 147 -0.27 -1.17 -8.20
C THR A 147 -0.47 -1.07 -9.70
N ALA A 148 0.57 -1.34 -10.52
CA ALA A 148 0.44 -1.30 -11.97
C ALA A 148 -0.49 -2.40 -12.51
N GLU A 149 -0.44 -3.60 -11.93
CA GLU A 149 -1.37 -4.70 -12.24
C GLU A 149 -2.80 -4.31 -11.93
N GLU A 150 -3.04 -3.83 -10.71
CA GLU A 150 -4.36 -3.44 -10.23
C GLU A 150 -4.95 -2.29 -11.07
N ALA A 151 -4.14 -1.28 -11.36
CA ALA A 151 -4.55 -0.16 -12.20
C ALA A 151 -4.64 -0.53 -13.70
N GLY A 152 -4.21 -1.72 -14.11
CA GLY A 152 -4.26 -2.20 -15.49
C GLY A 152 -3.30 -1.49 -16.44
N ILE A 153 -2.20 -0.92 -15.94
CA ILE A 153 -1.20 -0.15 -16.72
C ILE A 153 0.21 -0.75 -16.62
N SER A 154 1.17 -0.19 -17.35
CA SER A 154 2.59 -0.56 -17.20
C SER A 154 3.22 0.14 -15.99
N ARG A 155 4.31 -0.45 -15.46
CA ARG A 155 5.08 0.14 -14.36
C ARG A 155 5.72 1.48 -14.73
N THR A 156 6.13 1.66 -15.98
CA THR A 156 6.70 2.92 -16.48
C THR A 156 5.66 4.04 -16.46
N THR A 157 4.44 3.75 -16.93
CA THR A 157 3.31 4.69 -16.89
C THR A 157 2.92 5.03 -15.45
N LEU A 158 2.90 4.04 -14.54
CA LEU A 158 2.64 4.26 -13.12
C LEU A 158 3.62 5.28 -12.51
N ARG A 159 4.93 5.10 -12.74
CA ARG A 159 5.96 6.02 -12.21
C ARG A 159 5.78 7.44 -12.73
N ALA A 160 5.53 7.59 -14.04
CA ALA A 160 5.27 8.90 -14.62
C ALA A 160 4.08 9.60 -13.97
N VAL A 161 3.00 8.87 -13.67
CA VAL A 161 1.81 9.41 -13.01
C VAL A 161 2.07 9.79 -11.54
N TYR A 162 2.85 9.00 -10.81
CA TYR A 162 3.25 9.37 -9.45
C TYR A 162 3.94 10.73 -9.42
N ASP A 163 4.90 10.94 -10.31
CA ASP A 163 5.78 12.10 -10.25
C ASP A 163 5.16 13.35 -10.92
N THR A 164 4.20 13.18 -11.84
CA THR A 164 3.61 14.30 -12.58
C THR A 164 2.22 14.72 -12.11
N VAL A 165 1.47 13.85 -11.42
CA VAL A 165 0.10 14.14 -11.00
C VAL A 165 -0.11 13.85 -9.52
N LEU A 166 0.06 12.61 -9.07
CA LEU A 166 -0.44 12.19 -7.76
C LEU A 166 0.35 12.77 -6.58
N LYS A 167 1.68 12.78 -6.63
CA LYS A 167 2.48 13.40 -5.55
C LYS A 167 2.41 14.93 -5.58
N PRO A 168 2.60 15.62 -6.73
CA PRO A 168 2.56 17.09 -6.74
C PRO A 168 1.22 17.68 -6.31
N GLN A 169 0.11 16.96 -6.57
CA GLN A 169 -1.23 17.41 -6.20
C GLN A 169 -1.70 16.90 -4.82
N GLY A 170 -0.82 16.27 -4.03
CA GLY A 170 -1.13 15.86 -2.66
C GLY A 170 -1.99 14.59 -2.50
N TRP A 171 -2.48 13.99 -3.59
CA TRP A 171 -3.32 12.77 -3.54
C TRP A 171 -2.63 11.56 -2.89
N LEU A 172 -1.32 11.46 -3.07
CA LEU A 172 -0.55 10.29 -2.67
C LEU A 172 0.84 10.68 -2.18
N ARG A 173 1.19 10.21 -0.97
CA ARG A 173 2.53 10.38 -0.40
C ARG A 173 3.20 9.04 -0.18
N ARG A 174 4.48 8.96 -0.51
CA ARG A 174 5.31 7.79 -0.21
C ARG A 174 6.09 8.06 1.07
N LEU A 175 5.68 7.43 2.16
CA LEU A 175 6.34 7.61 3.46
C LEU A 175 7.62 6.78 3.58
N ARG A 176 7.60 5.57 2.98
CA ARG A 176 8.77 4.69 2.99
C ARG A 176 8.92 3.99 1.65
N VAL A 177 10.13 4.00 1.12
CA VAL A 177 10.50 3.16 -0.03
C VAL A 177 10.59 1.71 0.45
N GLY A 178 9.86 0.82 -0.23
CA GLY A 178 9.93 -0.61 0.04
C GLY A 178 11.32 -1.16 -0.27
N HIS A 179 11.82 -2.07 0.58
CA HIS A 179 13.10 -2.75 0.38
C HIS A 179 12.89 -4.27 0.42
N ASN A 180 13.61 -5.02 -0.42
CA ASN A 180 13.58 -6.48 -0.48
C ASN A 180 12.18 -7.06 -0.73
N ARG A 181 11.60 -7.71 0.29
CA ARG A 181 10.31 -8.41 0.25
C ARG A 181 9.13 -7.47 0.54
N ASP A 182 9.40 -6.26 1.03
CA ASP A 182 8.37 -5.32 1.49
C ASP A 182 8.00 -4.30 0.40
N GLY A 183 6.69 -4.09 0.22
CA GLY A 183 6.16 -3.00 -0.61
C GLY A 183 6.48 -1.62 -0.02
N SER A 184 6.35 -0.58 -0.84
CA SER A 184 6.47 0.79 -0.32
C SER A 184 5.30 1.10 0.61
N THR A 185 5.56 1.90 1.64
CA THR A 185 4.51 2.44 2.51
C THR A 185 4.00 3.73 1.91
N TRP A 186 2.70 3.75 1.66
CA TRP A 186 1.99 4.86 1.05
C TRP A 186 0.94 5.41 2.01
N TYR A 187 0.64 6.68 1.84
CA TYR A 187 -0.42 7.38 2.57
C TYR A 187 -1.30 8.11 1.57
N LEU A 188 -2.60 7.83 1.62
CA LEU A 188 -3.61 8.58 0.86
C LEU A 188 -4.01 9.84 1.61
N ASP A 189 -4.02 10.96 0.89
CA ASP A 189 -4.48 12.23 1.41
C ASP A 189 -5.27 12.99 0.35
N TYR A 190 -6.11 13.92 0.79
CA TYR A 190 -6.75 14.91 -0.06
C TYR A 190 -6.69 16.33 0.54
N ASP A 191 -6.16 16.49 1.77
CA ASP A 191 -6.18 17.76 2.51
C ASP A 191 -4.99 18.70 2.21
N THR A 192 -4.10 18.32 1.29
CA THR A 192 -3.06 19.23 0.78
C THR A 192 -3.34 19.55 -0.68
N VAL A 193 -4.17 20.57 -0.92
CA VAL A 193 -4.05 21.39 -2.12
C VAL A 193 -2.96 22.42 -1.81
N PRO A 194 -1.73 22.30 -2.32
CA PRO A 194 -0.82 23.43 -2.32
C PRO A 194 -1.35 24.39 -3.40
N GLY A 195 -2.04 25.44 -2.97
CA GLY A 195 -2.38 26.58 -3.81
C GLY A 195 -3.65 26.40 -4.67
N GLN A 196 -4.73 27.02 -4.23
CA GLN A 196 -5.51 27.84 -5.16
C GLN A 196 -4.52 28.75 -5.91
N GLY A 197 -4.18 28.41 -7.15
CA GLY A 197 -3.34 29.27 -8.00
C GLY A 197 -2.09 28.65 -8.63
N ALA A 198 -1.87 27.33 -8.59
CA ALA A 198 -0.85 26.74 -9.47
C ALA A 198 -1.37 26.75 -10.92
N PRO A 199 -0.75 27.50 -11.86
CA PRO A 199 -1.15 27.45 -13.25
C PRO A 199 -0.96 26.02 -13.75
N ALA A 200 -1.97 25.49 -14.44
CA ALA A 200 -1.87 24.20 -15.11
C ALA A 200 -0.54 24.16 -15.89
N PRO A 201 0.32 23.14 -15.72
CA PRO A 201 1.51 23.03 -16.54
C PRO A 201 1.04 22.95 -17.99
N LEU A 202 1.30 24.01 -18.74
CA LEU A 202 1.00 24.10 -20.17
C LEU A 202 1.47 22.80 -20.81
N SER A 203 0.51 22.08 -21.38
CA SER A 203 0.73 20.81 -22.05
C SER A 203 1.81 21.01 -23.11
N ARG A 204 2.99 20.40 -22.92
CA ARG A 204 4.04 20.32 -23.94
C ARG A 204 3.68 19.44 -25.14
N PHE A 205 2.42 18.98 -25.26
CA PHE A 205 1.92 18.36 -26.47
C PHE A 205 1.33 19.44 -27.40
N ARG A 206 2.21 20.28 -27.97
CA ARG A 206 1.93 20.88 -29.27
C ARG A 206 2.22 19.79 -30.31
N THR A 207 1.17 19.23 -30.90
CA THR A 207 1.31 18.48 -32.15
C THR A 207 1.91 19.41 -33.20
N THR A 208 2.83 18.88 -34.01
CA THR A 208 3.58 19.58 -35.08
C THR A 208 2.72 19.92 -36.30
N GLN A 209 1.48 20.37 -36.11
CA GLN A 209 0.62 20.81 -37.21
C GLN A 209 0.49 22.32 -37.15
N PHE A 210 0.98 22.97 -38.22
CA PHE A 210 0.79 24.39 -38.49
C PHE A 210 -0.71 24.74 -38.48
N PRO A 211 -1.10 25.93 -37.98
CA PRO A 211 -2.50 26.31 -37.91
C PRO A 211 -3.00 26.78 -39.28
N PRO A 212 -4.18 26.36 -39.76
CA PRO A 212 -4.94 27.17 -40.69
C PRO A 212 -5.79 28.18 -39.91
N ASP A 213 -5.76 29.41 -40.39
CA ASP A 213 -6.73 30.49 -40.19
C ASP A 213 -6.83 31.18 -38.80
N PRO A 214 -6.42 32.46 -38.68
CA PRO A 214 -6.59 33.26 -37.46
C PRO A 214 -8.06 33.61 -37.14
N ALA A 215 -9.03 33.23 -37.97
CA ALA A 215 -10.46 33.38 -37.65
C ALA A 215 -11.00 32.31 -36.65
N LEU A 216 -10.18 31.32 -36.26
CA LEU A 216 -10.49 30.33 -35.22
C LEU A 216 -9.76 30.69 -33.92
N GLU A 217 -10.02 31.89 -33.39
CA GLU A 217 -9.53 32.29 -32.08
C GLU A 217 -9.86 31.23 -31.02
N GLU A 218 -8.84 31.04 -30.19
CA GLU A 218 -8.66 30.10 -29.10
C GLU A 218 -9.91 29.99 -28.21
N TRP A 219 -10.54 28.81 -28.20
CA TRP A 219 -11.57 28.47 -27.22
C TRP A 219 -10.94 28.48 -25.83
N THR A 220 -11.08 29.57 -25.09
CA THR A 220 -10.56 29.74 -23.72
C THR A 220 -11.43 29.07 -22.66
N THR A 221 -12.62 28.59 -23.02
CA THR A 221 -13.47 27.77 -22.14
C THR A 221 -13.08 26.30 -22.23
N PRO A 222 -12.75 25.63 -21.10
CA PRO A 222 -12.50 24.20 -21.12
C PRO A 222 -13.74 23.45 -21.61
N GLU A 223 -13.55 22.63 -22.65
CA GLU A 223 -14.60 21.83 -23.32
C GLU A 223 -15.32 20.86 -22.36
N THR A 224 -14.70 20.55 -21.22
CA THR A 224 -15.20 19.63 -20.18
C THR A 224 -15.64 20.39 -18.92
N GLY A 225 -16.67 19.91 -18.25
CA GLY A 225 -17.23 20.49 -17.02
C GLY A 225 -16.22 20.70 -15.88
N ALA A 226 -16.61 21.53 -14.91
CA ALA A 226 -15.80 21.84 -13.72
C ALA A 226 -15.83 20.74 -12.65
N ALA A 227 -16.80 19.82 -12.71
CA ALA A 227 -16.93 18.68 -11.83
C ALA A 227 -17.23 17.42 -12.65
N ALA A 228 -16.63 16.30 -12.26
CA ALA A 228 -17.03 14.98 -12.74
C ALA A 228 -18.16 14.43 -11.86
N ASP A 229 -18.87 13.44 -12.36
CA ASP A 229 -19.76 12.61 -11.56
C ASP A 229 -19.68 11.19 -12.09
N ILE A 230 -18.77 10.41 -11.52
CA ILE A 230 -18.44 9.05 -11.95
C ILE A 230 -18.57 8.08 -10.79
N ASP A 231 -19.01 6.86 -11.08
CA ASP A 231 -18.95 5.76 -10.13
C ASP A 231 -17.53 5.14 -10.14
N SER A 232 -16.69 5.46 -9.14
CA SER A 232 -15.31 4.95 -9.08
C SER A 232 -15.26 3.46 -8.75
N THR A 233 -16.33 2.88 -8.20
CA THR A 233 -16.40 1.46 -7.87
C THR A 233 -16.48 0.62 -9.14
N VAL A 234 -17.35 1.00 -10.08
CA VAL A 234 -17.44 0.35 -11.40
C VAL A 234 -16.15 0.52 -12.19
N LEU A 235 -15.54 1.71 -12.14
CA LEU A 235 -14.22 1.92 -12.72
C LEU A 235 -13.19 0.93 -12.15
N GLY A 236 -13.15 0.77 -10.83
CA GLY A 236 -12.22 -0.14 -10.16
C GLY A 236 -12.39 -1.60 -10.59
N ARG A 237 -13.63 -2.05 -10.78
CA ARG A 237 -13.93 -3.43 -11.21
C ARG A 237 -13.56 -3.67 -12.68
N LEU A 238 -13.72 -2.67 -13.55
CA LEU A 238 -13.49 -2.80 -14.98
C LEU A 238 -12.05 -2.48 -15.42
N MET A 239 -11.31 -1.63 -14.69
CA MET A 239 -10.00 -1.13 -15.14
C MET A 239 -8.91 -2.20 -15.29
N GLY A 240 -9.06 -3.33 -14.61
CA GLY A 240 -8.17 -4.50 -14.71
C GLY A 240 -8.53 -5.47 -15.83
N HIS A 241 -9.68 -5.29 -16.50
CA HIS A 241 -10.18 -6.21 -17.50
C HIS A 241 -9.54 -5.99 -18.88
N ASP A 242 -9.36 -7.08 -19.65
CA ASP A 242 -8.67 -7.08 -20.94
C ASP A 242 -9.35 -6.22 -22.00
N ALA A 243 -10.68 -6.07 -21.93
CA ALA A 243 -11.45 -5.18 -22.80
C ALA A 243 -10.99 -3.70 -22.69
N PHE A 244 -10.34 -3.32 -21.59
CA PHE A 244 -9.84 -1.96 -21.34
C PHE A 244 -8.31 -1.85 -21.38
N ALA A 245 -7.63 -2.93 -21.80
CA ALA A 245 -6.19 -2.90 -22.03
C ALA A 245 -5.82 -1.95 -23.18
N HIS A 246 -4.52 -1.73 -23.37
CA HIS A 246 -4.01 -0.97 -24.51
C HIS A 246 -4.54 -1.59 -25.81
N HIS A 247 -5.09 -0.76 -26.70
CA HIS A 247 -5.78 -1.13 -27.96
C HIS A 247 -7.21 -1.69 -27.82
N GLY A 248 -7.71 -1.88 -26.59
CA GLY A 248 -9.12 -2.16 -26.33
C GLY A 248 -9.99 -0.91 -26.34
N LEU A 249 -11.05 -0.91 -25.53
CA LEU A 249 -11.97 0.23 -25.35
C LEU A 249 -11.29 1.45 -24.71
N GLY A 250 -10.32 1.22 -23.83
CA GLY A 250 -9.46 2.23 -23.23
C GLY A 250 -10.12 3.07 -22.12
N GLY A 251 -9.36 4.02 -21.56
CA GLY A 251 -9.77 4.77 -20.38
C GLY A 251 -10.98 5.71 -20.58
N ALA A 252 -11.20 6.21 -21.80
CA ALA A 252 -12.37 7.05 -22.08
C ALA A 252 -13.68 6.25 -21.96
N ALA A 253 -13.67 4.99 -22.37
CA ALA A 253 -14.82 4.10 -22.22
C ALA A 253 -15.13 3.83 -20.75
N LEU A 254 -14.11 3.61 -19.91
CA LEU A 254 -14.28 3.47 -18.47
C LEU A 254 -14.99 4.70 -17.86
N MET A 255 -14.55 5.91 -18.22
CA MET A 255 -15.15 7.15 -17.70
C MET A 255 -16.62 7.28 -18.10
N ILE A 256 -16.94 7.02 -19.38
CA ILE A 256 -18.32 7.11 -19.88
C ILE A 256 -19.22 6.06 -19.24
N ILE A 257 -18.74 4.82 -19.08
CA ILE A 257 -19.50 3.76 -18.39
C ILE A 257 -19.74 4.14 -16.92
N SER A 258 -18.72 4.67 -16.24
CA SER A 258 -18.83 5.09 -14.83
C SER A 258 -19.80 6.26 -14.67
N ALA A 259 -19.77 7.24 -15.58
CA ALA A 259 -20.72 8.36 -15.59
C ALA A 259 -22.15 7.90 -15.90
N LEU A 260 -22.34 6.99 -16.86
CA LEU A 260 -23.67 6.45 -17.21
C LEU A 260 -24.26 5.56 -16.12
N ARG A 261 -23.41 4.88 -15.33
CA ARG A 261 -23.85 4.13 -14.16
C ARG A 261 -24.38 5.07 -13.09
N GLN A 262 -23.63 6.13 -12.82
CA GLN A 262 -23.94 7.13 -11.80
C GLN A 262 -25.20 7.93 -12.16
N ARG A 263 -25.31 8.35 -13.43
CA ARG A 263 -26.50 9.02 -13.98
C ARG A 263 -26.96 8.32 -15.26
N PRO A 264 -28.04 7.53 -15.23
CA PRO A 264 -28.63 6.95 -16.44
C PRO A 264 -29.25 8.04 -17.34
N ASN A 265 -29.44 7.72 -18.63
CA ASN A 265 -30.18 8.55 -19.60
C ASN A 265 -29.63 9.98 -19.80
N GLN A 266 -28.33 10.09 -20.03
CA GLN A 266 -27.67 11.39 -20.26
C GLN A 266 -27.55 11.72 -21.75
N THR A 267 -27.71 12.99 -22.10
CA THR A 267 -27.31 13.53 -23.40
C THR A 267 -25.78 13.52 -23.55
N VAL A 268 -25.29 13.67 -24.78
CA VAL A 268 -23.83 13.76 -25.03
C VAL A 268 -23.21 14.97 -24.32
N SER A 269 -23.94 16.10 -24.25
CA SER A 269 -23.47 17.31 -23.58
C SER A 269 -23.28 17.09 -22.07
N GLU A 270 -24.27 16.46 -21.44
CA GLU A 270 -24.20 16.09 -20.01
C GLU A 270 -23.06 15.11 -19.74
N LEU A 271 -22.91 14.11 -20.62
CA LEU A 271 -21.83 13.12 -20.52
C LEU A 271 -20.44 13.72 -20.61
N VAL A 272 -20.23 14.74 -21.44
CA VAL A 272 -18.94 15.46 -21.52
C VAL A 272 -18.62 16.12 -20.17
N GLY A 273 -19.64 16.66 -19.50
CA GLY A 273 -19.53 17.19 -18.14
C GLY A 273 -19.19 16.10 -17.12
N THR A 274 -20.07 15.12 -16.98
CA THR A 274 -20.00 14.10 -15.92
C THR A 274 -18.79 13.17 -16.06
N SER A 275 -18.39 12.83 -17.29
CA SER A 275 -17.24 11.95 -17.52
C SER A 275 -15.90 12.69 -17.66
N SER A 276 -15.90 14.03 -17.78
CA SER A 276 -14.71 14.83 -18.09
C SER A 276 -13.93 14.37 -19.34
N VAL A 277 -14.64 13.77 -20.31
CA VAL A 277 -14.11 13.35 -21.62
C VAL A 277 -14.47 14.40 -22.67
N SER A 278 -13.53 14.77 -23.55
CA SER A 278 -13.82 15.75 -24.62
C SER A 278 -14.94 15.29 -25.55
N ARG A 279 -15.67 16.23 -26.15
CA ARG A 279 -16.85 15.94 -26.98
C ARG A 279 -16.52 15.01 -28.14
N ALA A 280 -15.44 15.29 -28.86
CA ALA A 280 -14.98 14.44 -29.97
C ALA A 280 -14.62 13.02 -29.53
N THR A 281 -14.11 12.86 -28.30
CA THR A 281 -13.79 11.54 -27.74
C THR A 281 -15.05 10.84 -27.23
N ALA A 282 -16.00 11.57 -26.65
CA ALA A 282 -17.28 11.05 -26.21
C ALA A 282 -18.07 10.45 -27.37
N TYR A 283 -18.24 11.17 -28.49
CA TYR A 283 -18.94 10.65 -29.68
C TYR A 283 -18.29 9.37 -30.23
N ARG A 284 -16.96 9.39 -30.44
CA ARG A 284 -16.24 8.21 -30.96
C ARG A 284 -16.35 7.02 -30.02
N THR A 285 -16.30 7.26 -28.71
CA THR A 285 -16.36 6.19 -27.71
C THR A 285 -17.76 5.64 -27.54
N LEU A 286 -18.80 6.49 -27.51
CA LEU A 286 -20.21 6.07 -27.48
C LEU A 286 -20.55 5.21 -28.69
N LYS A 287 -20.10 5.61 -29.89
CA LYS A 287 -20.28 4.79 -31.10
C LYS A 287 -19.67 3.39 -30.92
N ARG A 288 -18.40 3.32 -30.50
CA ARG A 288 -17.73 2.03 -30.25
C ARG A 288 -18.45 1.19 -29.18
N LEU A 289 -18.91 1.79 -28.10
CA LEU A 289 -19.67 1.10 -27.05
C LEU A 289 -21.02 0.58 -27.57
N ALA A 290 -21.67 1.33 -28.46
CA ALA A 290 -22.93 0.95 -29.10
C ALA A 290 -22.73 -0.23 -30.07
N ASP A 291 -21.62 -0.25 -30.81
CA ASP A 291 -21.25 -1.35 -31.71
C ASP A 291 -21.14 -2.69 -30.95
N HIS A 292 -20.72 -2.66 -29.69
CA HIS A 292 -20.67 -3.81 -28.77
C HIS A 292 -21.96 -4.00 -27.94
N ARG A 293 -23.01 -3.20 -28.17
CA ARG A 293 -24.28 -3.24 -27.43
C ARG A 293 -24.12 -3.03 -25.92
N LEU A 294 -23.08 -2.31 -25.50
CA LEU A 294 -22.80 -1.99 -24.09
C LEU A 294 -23.59 -0.75 -23.62
N VAL A 295 -23.93 0.13 -24.56
CA VAL A 295 -24.79 1.29 -24.34
C VAL A 295 -25.98 1.26 -25.30
N ARG A 296 -27.05 1.94 -24.92
CA ARG A 296 -28.27 2.13 -25.72
C ARG A 296 -28.46 3.62 -25.97
N HIS A 297 -28.93 3.94 -27.17
CA HIS A 297 -29.31 5.29 -27.56
C HIS A 297 -30.83 5.35 -27.69
N THR A 298 -31.47 6.22 -26.93
CA THR A 298 -32.92 6.44 -26.92
C THR A 298 -33.23 7.92 -27.05
N GLY A 299 -33.73 8.32 -28.22
CA GLY A 299 -33.92 9.73 -28.55
C GLY A 299 -32.58 10.45 -28.62
N GLU A 300 -32.35 11.39 -27.71
CA GLU A 300 -31.10 12.14 -27.57
C GLU A 300 -30.20 11.65 -26.42
N THR A 301 -30.66 10.62 -25.69
CA THR A 301 -30.03 10.16 -24.45
C THR A 301 -29.34 8.82 -24.62
N TRP A 302 -28.30 8.61 -23.83
CA TRP A 302 -27.51 7.39 -23.74
C TRP A 302 -27.66 6.77 -22.35
N ALA A 303 -27.75 5.45 -22.30
CA ALA A 303 -27.79 4.68 -21.07
C ALA A 303 -26.97 3.39 -21.21
N LEU A 304 -26.52 2.83 -20.08
CA LEU A 304 -25.96 1.47 -20.10
C LEU A 304 -27.02 0.46 -20.53
N ALA A 305 -26.62 -0.55 -21.29
CA ALA A 305 -27.49 -1.69 -21.51
C ALA A 305 -27.76 -2.42 -20.16
N PRO A 306 -28.97 -2.97 -19.92
CA PRO A 306 -29.34 -3.62 -18.66
C PRO A 306 -28.39 -4.71 -18.18
N ARG A 307 -27.66 -5.34 -19.11
CA ARG A 307 -26.70 -6.42 -18.87
C ARG A 307 -25.25 -6.02 -19.11
N ALA A 308 -24.98 -4.72 -19.32
CA ALA A 308 -23.62 -4.25 -19.62
C ALA A 308 -22.65 -4.50 -18.47
N LEU A 309 -23.13 -4.55 -17.22
CA LEU A 309 -22.31 -4.80 -16.02
C LEU A 309 -22.48 -6.22 -15.46
N GLU A 310 -23.18 -7.12 -16.16
CA GLU A 310 -23.29 -8.53 -15.73
C GLU A 310 -21.89 -9.15 -15.65
N GLY A 311 -21.63 -9.89 -14.56
CA GLY A 311 -20.33 -10.49 -14.26
C GLY A 311 -19.38 -9.61 -13.42
N PHE A 312 -19.71 -8.32 -13.19
CA PHE A 312 -18.88 -7.40 -12.40
C PHE A 312 -19.54 -6.94 -11.09
N GLY A 313 -20.58 -7.64 -10.64
CA GLY A 313 -21.35 -7.30 -9.44
C GLY A 313 -22.28 -6.09 -9.68
N ASP A 314 -23.51 -6.18 -9.20
CA ASP A 314 -24.59 -5.21 -9.40
C ASP A 314 -25.19 -5.21 -10.82
N GLY A 315 -26.11 -6.15 -11.05
CA GLY A 315 -27.10 -5.96 -12.11
C GLY A 315 -27.81 -4.61 -11.89
N LEU A 316 -28.04 -3.86 -12.98
CA LEU A 316 -28.97 -2.73 -12.91
C LEU A 316 -30.31 -3.25 -12.39
N PRO A 317 -30.99 -2.59 -11.44
CA PRO A 317 -32.36 -2.96 -11.09
C PRO A 317 -33.18 -2.87 -12.39
N GLY A 318 -33.62 -4.04 -12.87
CA GLY A 318 -34.28 -4.15 -14.16
C GLY A 318 -35.61 -3.41 -14.10
N ALA A 319 -35.76 -2.35 -14.87
CA ALA A 319 -37.09 -1.94 -15.31
C ALA A 319 -37.60 -3.05 -16.22
N ASP A 320 -38.53 -3.85 -15.71
CA ASP A 320 -39.24 -4.90 -16.42
C ASP A 320 -39.99 -4.28 -17.60
N THR A 321 -39.30 -4.21 -18.73
CA THR A 321 -39.90 -3.89 -20.02
C THR A 321 -39.72 -5.15 -20.85
N GLY A 322 -40.78 -5.96 -20.90
CA GLY A 322 -40.88 -7.30 -21.51
C GLY A 322 -40.65 -7.35 -23.03
N ARG A 323 -39.66 -6.63 -23.54
CA ARG A 323 -39.15 -6.74 -24.89
C ARG A 323 -37.81 -7.46 -24.81
N ALA A 324 -37.68 -8.59 -25.48
CA ALA A 324 -36.46 -9.40 -25.58
C ALA A 324 -35.23 -8.52 -25.88
N ALA A 325 -34.61 -8.02 -24.82
CA ALA A 325 -33.56 -7.04 -24.92
C ALA A 325 -32.29 -7.83 -25.21
N ALA A 326 -31.79 -7.73 -26.44
CA ALA A 326 -30.59 -8.44 -26.88
C ALA A 326 -29.49 -8.30 -25.80
N ALA A 327 -28.95 -9.44 -25.38
CA ALA A 327 -27.92 -9.49 -24.35
C ALA A 327 -26.72 -8.62 -24.78
N ALA A 328 -26.20 -7.84 -23.84
CA ALA A 328 -24.95 -7.10 -24.06
C ALA A 328 -23.84 -8.09 -24.44
N GLN A 329 -22.92 -7.67 -25.28
CA GLN A 329 -21.78 -8.51 -25.59
C GLN A 329 -20.91 -8.66 -24.34
N GLY A 330 -20.65 -9.90 -23.91
CA GLY A 330 -19.79 -10.15 -22.75
C GLY A 330 -18.40 -9.55 -22.93
N TRP A 331 -17.83 -9.03 -21.85
CA TRP A 331 -16.56 -8.29 -21.88
C TRP A 331 -15.39 -9.09 -22.44
N ASP A 332 -15.35 -10.41 -22.21
CA ASP A 332 -14.34 -11.29 -22.81
C ASP A 332 -14.40 -11.29 -24.33
N LYS A 333 -15.61 -11.34 -24.89
CA LYS A 333 -15.82 -11.30 -26.35
C LYS A 333 -15.44 -9.93 -26.93
N VAL A 334 -15.59 -8.85 -26.16
CA VAL A 334 -15.08 -7.53 -26.55
C VAL A 334 -13.55 -7.56 -26.57
N ALA A 335 -12.91 -8.14 -25.56
CA ALA A 335 -11.45 -8.28 -25.53
C ALA A 335 -10.91 -9.12 -26.70
N GLU A 336 -11.59 -10.21 -27.05
CA GLU A 336 -11.25 -11.03 -28.23
C GLU A 336 -11.30 -10.22 -29.53
N GLN A 337 -12.37 -9.44 -29.73
CA GLN A 337 -12.53 -8.61 -30.93
C GLN A 337 -11.46 -7.52 -31.07
N HIS A 338 -10.98 -6.98 -29.96
CA HIS A 338 -9.86 -6.02 -29.96
C HIS A 338 -8.49 -6.69 -29.89
N GLY A 339 -8.42 -8.03 -29.89
CA GLY A 339 -7.17 -8.77 -29.78
C GLY A 339 -6.45 -8.60 -28.44
N THR A 340 -7.14 -8.13 -27.40
CA THR A 340 -6.58 -7.87 -26.08
C THR A 340 -6.82 -9.00 -25.08
N ALA A 341 -7.50 -10.07 -25.49
CA ALA A 341 -7.72 -11.25 -24.66
C ALA A 341 -6.39 -11.84 -24.15
N GLY A 342 -6.33 -12.11 -22.84
CA GLY A 342 -5.20 -12.67 -22.12
C GLY A 342 -4.08 -11.67 -21.81
N VAL A 343 -4.23 -10.35 -22.10
CA VAL A 343 -3.18 -9.36 -21.81
C VAL A 343 -2.90 -9.27 -20.31
N ALA A 344 -3.94 -9.22 -19.48
CA ALA A 344 -3.84 -9.19 -18.02
C ALA A 344 -3.20 -10.46 -17.49
N ALA A 345 -3.60 -11.63 -17.99
CA ALA A 345 -3.01 -12.91 -17.63
C ALA A 345 -1.51 -12.98 -17.99
N ARG A 346 -1.14 -12.58 -19.22
CA ARG A 346 0.27 -12.49 -19.66
C ARG A 346 1.09 -11.54 -18.78
N ARG A 347 0.53 -10.39 -18.41
CA ARG A 347 1.18 -9.42 -17.51
C ARG A 347 1.39 -10.01 -16.12
N LYS A 348 0.36 -10.64 -15.53
CA LYS A 348 0.46 -11.31 -14.22
C LYS A 348 1.49 -12.43 -14.25
N ALA A 349 1.51 -13.24 -15.31
CA ALA A 349 2.49 -14.31 -15.49
C ALA A 349 3.92 -13.75 -15.60
N LEU A 350 4.14 -12.72 -16.43
CA LEU A 350 5.43 -12.03 -16.54
C LEU A 350 5.90 -11.51 -15.17
N HIS A 351 5.04 -10.80 -14.44
CA HIS A 351 5.39 -10.29 -13.13
C HIS A 351 5.58 -11.39 -12.08
N ALA A 352 4.89 -12.54 -12.19
CA ALA A 352 5.13 -13.70 -11.33
C ALA A 352 6.52 -14.30 -11.59
N VAL A 353 6.93 -14.43 -12.86
CA VAL A 353 8.27 -14.88 -13.26
C VAL A 353 9.33 -13.90 -12.73
N GLU A 354 9.13 -12.59 -12.91
CA GLU A 354 10.04 -11.57 -12.36
C GLU A 354 10.16 -11.67 -10.83
N ARG A 355 9.05 -11.91 -10.13
CA ARG A 355 9.05 -12.09 -8.66
C ARG A 355 9.81 -13.33 -8.25
N ALA A 356 9.62 -14.45 -8.96
CA ALA A 356 10.34 -15.69 -8.69
C ALA A 356 11.86 -15.49 -8.90
N ALA A 357 12.27 -14.91 -10.03
CA ALA A 357 13.67 -14.61 -10.31
C ALA A 357 14.28 -13.65 -9.28
N TYR A 358 13.56 -12.60 -8.88
CA TYR A 358 14.04 -11.68 -7.86
C TYR A 358 14.16 -12.35 -6.49
N ARG A 359 13.20 -13.21 -6.11
CA ARG A 359 13.29 -14.01 -4.88
C ARG A 359 14.51 -14.91 -4.89
N GLU A 360 14.77 -15.61 -5.99
CA GLU A 360 15.95 -16.46 -6.14
C GLU A 360 17.27 -15.67 -6.04
N VAL A 361 17.32 -14.44 -6.57
CA VAL A 361 18.47 -13.55 -6.37
C VAL A 361 18.61 -13.15 -4.90
N LEU A 362 17.52 -12.81 -4.23
CA LEU A 362 17.54 -12.48 -2.79
C LEU A 362 17.95 -13.68 -1.94
N ASP A 363 17.48 -14.87 -2.27
CA ASP A 363 17.79 -16.10 -1.55
C ASP A 363 19.26 -16.47 -1.76
N ARG A 364 19.80 -16.35 -2.99
CA ARG A 364 21.26 -16.47 -3.23
C ARG A 364 22.07 -15.44 -2.44
N LEU A 365 21.64 -14.19 -2.40
CA LEU A 365 22.30 -13.16 -1.59
C LEU A 365 22.22 -13.46 -0.09
N ALA A 366 21.13 -14.07 0.38
CA ALA A 366 20.98 -14.54 1.74
C ALA A 366 21.90 -15.73 2.00
N GLU A 367 21.98 -16.73 1.13
CA GLU A 367 22.92 -17.87 1.22
C GLU A 367 24.38 -17.41 1.28
N HIS A 368 24.76 -16.41 0.48
CA HIS A 368 26.09 -15.80 0.53
C HIS A 368 26.37 -15.10 1.88
N ARG A 369 25.34 -14.57 2.55
CA ARG A 369 25.43 -13.97 3.89
C ARG A 369 25.32 -15.00 5.02
N SER A 370 24.70 -16.15 4.76
CA SER A 370 24.41 -17.23 5.71
C SER A 370 25.44 -18.36 5.68
N LYS A 371 26.62 -18.18 5.08
CA LYS A 371 27.65 -19.23 5.09
C LYS A 371 27.98 -19.64 6.53
N ALA A 372 27.52 -20.86 6.83
CA ALA A 372 27.54 -21.52 8.12
C ALA A 372 28.93 -21.53 8.76
N VAL A 373 28.94 -21.41 10.09
CA VAL A 373 30.13 -21.69 10.88
C VAL A 373 30.31 -23.20 10.93
N VAL A 374 31.43 -23.71 10.41
CA VAL A 374 31.86 -25.09 10.61
C VAL A 374 32.36 -25.19 12.05
N ILE A 375 31.58 -25.77 12.95
CA ILE A 375 32.08 -26.13 14.29
C ILE A 375 32.56 -27.57 14.21
N VAL A 376 33.83 -27.78 14.56
CA VAL A 376 34.40 -29.12 14.76
C VAL A 376 34.28 -29.42 16.25
N ARG A 377 33.53 -30.46 16.61
CA ARG A 377 33.50 -31.01 17.97
C ARG A 377 33.77 -32.51 17.88
N ASP A 378 34.74 -32.99 18.65
CA ASP A 378 35.16 -34.40 18.72
C ASP A 378 35.52 -35.03 17.36
N GLY A 379 36.19 -34.26 16.50
CA GLY A 379 36.72 -34.74 15.20
C GLY A 379 35.69 -34.90 14.09
N ARG A 380 34.41 -34.62 14.33
CA ARG A 380 33.35 -34.68 13.30
C ARG A 380 32.90 -33.27 12.91
N ARG A 381 32.78 -33.04 11.60
CA ARG A 381 32.27 -31.78 11.02
C ARG A 381 30.75 -31.85 10.98
N VAL A 382 30.08 -30.94 11.69
CA VAL A 382 28.61 -30.87 11.69
C VAL A 382 28.19 -29.52 11.10
N LEU A 383 27.30 -29.58 10.11
CA LEU A 383 26.73 -28.42 9.43
C LEU A 383 25.38 -28.14 10.10
N VAL A 384 25.30 -27.10 10.93
CA VAL A 384 24.08 -26.76 11.67
C VAL A 384 23.48 -25.48 11.08
N PRO A 385 22.33 -25.54 10.39
CA PRO A 385 21.54 -24.35 10.09
C PRO A 385 21.05 -23.72 11.41
N ALA A 386 21.16 -22.40 11.56
CA ALA A 386 20.57 -21.74 12.72
C ALA A 386 19.03 -21.85 12.64
N PRO A 387 18.35 -22.50 13.60
CA PRO A 387 16.90 -22.62 13.55
C PRO A 387 16.28 -21.24 13.77
N ARG A 388 15.23 -20.93 13.00
CA ARG A 388 14.40 -19.76 13.26
C ARG A 388 13.35 -20.08 14.34
N PRO A 389 12.95 -19.10 15.17
CA PRO A 389 11.99 -19.30 16.27
C PRO A 389 10.59 -19.78 15.84
N ASP A 390 10.24 -19.65 14.56
CA ASP A 390 8.93 -19.95 13.95
C ASP A 390 8.85 -21.32 13.26
N GLU A 391 9.93 -22.13 13.29
CA GLU A 391 10.06 -23.37 12.50
C GLU A 391 10.22 -24.64 13.35
N LEU A 392 9.80 -24.66 14.63
CA LEU A 392 9.88 -25.88 15.45
C LEU A 392 8.68 -26.82 15.23
N PRO A 393 8.92 -28.12 14.97
CA PRO A 393 7.85 -29.10 14.84
C PRO A 393 7.17 -29.38 16.19
N PRO A 394 5.83 -29.57 16.24
CA PRO A 394 5.10 -29.87 17.48
C PRO A 394 5.61 -31.10 18.25
N THR A 395 6.32 -32.01 17.58
CA THR A 395 6.96 -33.19 18.19
C THR A 395 8.06 -32.84 19.19
N TRP A 396 8.54 -31.59 19.21
CA TRP A 396 9.57 -31.11 20.14
C TRP A 396 8.98 -30.35 21.32
N HIS A 397 7.65 -30.40 21.49
CA HIS A 397 6.97 -29.77 22.62
C HIS A 397 6.70 -30.82 23.71
N ALA A 398 7.10 -30.52 24.94
CA ALA A 398 6.67 -31.28 26.10
C ALA A 398 5.28 -30.80 26.58
N PRO A 399 4.48 -31.66 27.22
CA PRO A 399 3.11 -31.31 27.68
C PRO A 399 3.03 -30.15 28.68
N ASP A 400 4.16 -29.82 29.32
CA ASP A 400 4.34 -28.78 30.33
C ASP A 400 4.92 -27.47 29.74
N GLY A 401 4.94 -27.33 28.41
CA GLY A 401 5.40 -26.12 27.72
C GLY A 401 6.92 -25.98 27.64
N HIS A 402 7.68 -27.02 27.97
CA HIS A 402 9.11 -27.08 27.69
C HIS A 402 9.41 -27.46 26.24
N VAL A 403 10.57 -27.03 25.74
CA VAL A 403 11.11 -27.50 24.46
C VAL A 403 11.96 -28.75 24.71
N LEU A 404 11.72 -29.81 23.97
CA LEU A 404 12.51 -31.05 23.98
C LEU A 404 13.65 -30.95 22.98
N ASP A 405 14.85 -31.34 23.41
CA ASP A 405 15.98 -31.54 22.52
C ASP A 405 15.68 -32.74 21.59
N PRO A 406 15.71 -32.56 20.26
CA PRO A 406 15.36 -33.61 19.30
C PRO A 406 16.33 -34.80 19.27
N VAL A 407 17.55 -34.63 19.79
CA VAL A 407 18.58 -35.68 19.79
C VAL A 407 18.54 -36.47 21.09
N THR A 408 18.24 -35.80 22.22
CA THR A 408 18.31 -36.42 23.55
C THR A 408 16.94 -36.70 24.17
N GLY A 409 15.87 -36.10 23.64
CA GLY A 409 14.50 -36.19 24.14
C GLY A 409 14.29 -35.51 25.49
N ARG A 410 15.25 -34.72 25.97
CA ARG A 410 15.22 -34.09 27.30
C ARG A 410 14.79 -32.62 27.22
N PRO A 411 14.20 -32.05 28.29
CA PRO A 411 13.82 -30.64 28.32
C PRO A 411 15.05 -29.73 28.23
N ALA A 412 15.05 -28.80 27.28
CA ALA A 412 15.99 -27.69 27.24
C ALA A 412 15.56 -26.66 28.31
N SER A 413 16.35 -26.54 29.37
CA SER A 413 16.02 -25.72 30.57
C SER A 413 15.79 -24.25 30.26
N ASP A 414 16.40 -23.75 29.19
CA ASP A 414 16.50 -22.32 28.90
C ASP A 414 15.35 -21.84 28.01
N TRP A 415 14.55 -22.76 27.45
CA TRP A 415 13.53 -22.49 26.44
C TRP A 415 12.14 -22.95 26.86
N ARG A 416 11.17 -22.06 26.70
CA ARG A 416 9.74 -22.31 26.96
C ARG A 416 8.89 -21.98 25.74
N VAL A 417 7.78 -22.69 25.59
CA VAL A 417 6.74 -22.39 24.61
C VAL A 417 5.69 -21.52 25.30
N ALA A 418 5.47 -20.31 24.77
CA ALA A 418 4.44 -19.38 25.22
C ALA A 418 3.03 -19.87 24.86
N THR A 419 2.01 -19.26 25.46
CA THR A 419 0.58 -19.57 25.17
C THR A 419 0.17 -19.25 23.74
N ASP A 420 0.89 -18.39 23.03
CA ASP A 420 0.71 -18.12 21.59
C ASP A 420 1.55 -19.06 20.68
N GLY A 421 2.22 -20.05 21.27
CA GLY A 421 3.02 -21.06 20.58
C GLY A 421 4.46 -20.62 20.28
N ARG A 422 4.90 -19.42 20.68
CA ARG A 422 6.24 -18.92 20.40
C ARG A 422 7.27 -19.30 21.45
N LEU A 423 8.54 -19.41 21.04
CA LEU A 423 9.63 -19.71 21.96
C LEU A 423 10.09 -18.49 22.75
N ILE A 424 10.17 -18.64 24.06
CA ILE A 424 10.74 -17.68 25.01
C ILE A 424 12.01 -18.29 25.60
N LEU A 425 13.12 -17.57 25.48
CA LEU A 425 14.35 -17.88 26.19
C LEU A 425 14.28 -17.22 27.57
N ILE A 426 14.22 -18.01 28.64
CA ILE A 426 14.27 -17.48 30.02
C ILE A 426 15.73 -17.40 30.41
N THR A 427 16.22 -16.17 30.65
CA THR A 427 17.60 -15.97 31.08
C THR A 427 17.69 -15.92 32.60
N PRO A 428 18.82 -16.30 33.23
CA PRO A 428 18.99 -16.23 34.69
C PRO A 428 18.84 -14.82 35.31
N ALA A 429 18.75 -13.77 34.48
CA ALA A 429 18.51 -12.39 34.89
C ALA A 429 17.02 -12.04 35.03
N ASP A 430 16.12 -12.88 34.51
CA ASP A 430 14.67 -12.69 34.57
C ASP A 430 14.15 -13.29 35.89
N GLN A 431 14.37 -12.58 37.01
CA GLN A 431 13.94 -13.03 38.35
C GLN A 431 12.46 -12.77 38.67
N ARG A 432 11.75 -12.00 37.83
CA ARG A 432 10.36 -11.63 38.11
C ARG A 432 9.39 -12.66 37.55
N SER A 433 8.43 -13.06 38.37
CA SER A 433 7.35 -13.93 37.93
C SER A 433 6.43 -13.18 36.95
N TYR A 434 5.67 -13.93 36.14
CA TYR A 434 4.75 -13.35 35.16
C TYR A 434 3.73 -12.39 35.81
N ASP A 435 3.25 -12.72 37.02
CA ASP A 435 2.29 -11.91 37.76
C ASP A 435 2.92 -10.59 38.26
N GLU A 436 4.21 -10.59 38.61
CA GLU A 436 4.96 -9.39 38.96
C GLU A 436 5.18 -8.46 37.75
N LEU A 437 5.31 -9.02 36.55
CA LEU A 437 5.41 -8.24 35.31
C LEU A 437 4.06 -7.60 34.93
N ALA A 438 2.94 -8.29 35.16
CA ALA A 438 1.60 -7.77 34.91
C ALA A 438 1.22 -6.64 35.89
N ALA A 439 1.59 -6.79 37.17
CA ALA A 439 1.35 -5.77 38.20
C ALA A 439 2.13 -4.47 37.92
N ALA A 440 3.41 -4.57 37.56
CA ALA A 440 4.25 -3.41 37.27
C ALA A 440 3.77 -2.61 36.03
N HIS A 441 3.18 -3.29 35.04
CA HIS A 441 2.58 -2.63 33.87
C HIS A 441 1.33 -1.81 34.25
N ALA A 442 0.48 -2.33 35.15
CA ALA A 442 -0.73 -1.64 35.57
C ALA A 442 -0.43 -0.37 36.40
N GLU A 443 0.60 -0.41 37.24
CA GLU A 443 1.03 0.70 38.09
C GLU A 443 1.61 1.86 37.28
N ALA A 444 2.51 1.56 36.33
CA ALA A 444 3.11 2.57 35.44
C ALA A 444 2.09 3.28 34.53
N LEU A 445 1.01 2.59 34.15
CA LEU A 445 -0.07 3.18 33.36
C LEU A 445 -0.87 4.20 34.19
N SER A 446 -1.15 3.87 35.46
CA SER A 446 -1.90 4.73 36.39
C SER A 446 -1.13 5.99 36.78
N GLU A 447 0.19 5.92 36.94
CA GLU A 447 1.02 7.10 37.23
C GLU A 447 1.06 8.07 36.05
N TRP A 448 1.14 7.55 34.82
CA TRP A 448 1.15 8.36 33.61
C TRP A 448 -0.17 9.13 33.40
N GLU A 449 -1.32 8.48 33.62
CA GLU A 449 -2.64 9.12 33.52
C GLU A 449 -2.89 10.18 34.60
N SER A 450 -2.14 10.15 35.70
CA SER A 450 -2.26 11.14 36.80
C SER A 450 -1.46 12.43 36.58
N VAL A 451 -0.49 12.40 35.64
CA VAL A 451 0.42 13.52 35.33
C VAL A 451 0.05 14.22 34.00
N ALA A 452 -0.85 13.62 33.22
CA ALA A 452 -1.49 14.20 32.04
C ALA A 452 -2.76 14.97 32.43
#